data_AF-A0A7X9GBV1-F1
#
_entry.id   AF-A0A7X9GBV1-F1
#
_cell.length_a   1.000
_cell.length_b   1.000
_cell.length_c   1.000
_cell.angle_alpha   90.00
_cell.angle_beta   90.00
_cell.angle_gamma   90.00
#
_symmetry.space_group_name_H-M   'P 1'
#
loop_
_entity.id
_entity.type
_entity.pdbx_description
1 polymer ?
#
loop_
_entity_poly.entity_id
_entity_poly.type
_entity_poly.pdbx_seq_one_letter_code
_entity_poly.pdbx_strand_id
1 'polypeptide(L)' 'MDNNYSFIIGKGEGPVELLSNMSNRHGLIAGATGTGKTITLKVMAE' A
#
# COMPACT_ATOMS: atom_id res chain seq x y z
N MET A 1 -8.65 20.15 -11.50
CA MET A 1 -8.99 19.71 -10.14
C MET A 1 -8.55 18.26 -10.08
N ASP A 2 -7.29 18.03 -9.75
CA ASP A 2 -6.77 16.66 -9.69
C ASP A 2 -7.34 16.03 -8.42
N ASN A 3 -8.43 15.26 -8.58
CA ASN A 3 -8.95 14.42 -7.51
C ASN A 3 -7.92 13.32 -7.25
N ASN A 4 -6.95 13.63 -6.40
CA ASN A 4 -5.96 12.67 -5.92
C ASN A 4 -6.65 11.72 -4.93
N TYR A 5 -7.26 10.67 -5.47
CA TYR A 5 -7.76 9.56 -4.68
C TYR A 5 -6.57 8.87 -3.99
N SER A 6 -6.73 8.56 -2.71
CA SER A 6 -5.78 7.82 -1.90
C SER A 6 -6.49 6.72 -1.14
N PHE A 7 -5.74 5.69 -0.75
CA PHE A 7 -6.23 4.62 0.11
C PHE A 7 -5.22 4.32 1.22
N ILE A 8 -5.72 3.91 2.39
CA ILE A 8 -4.89 3.62 3.55
C ILE A 8 -4.19 2.28 3.34
N ILE A 9 -2.86 2.26 3.49
CA ILE A 9 -2.02 1.05 3.39
C ILE A 9 -1.42 0.61 4.72
N GLY A 10 -1.53 1.44 5.76
CA GLY A 10 -1.00 1.12 7.08
C GLY A 10 -1.26 2.21 8.11
N LYS A 11 -0.79 1.98 9.33
CA LYS A 11 -0.88 2.90 10.46
C LYS A 11 0.44 2.90 11.22
N GLY A 12 1.10 4.05 11.27
CA GLY A 12 2.22 4.33 12.17
C GLY A 12 1.72 5.19 13.33
N GLU A 13 2.39 6.32 13.58
CA GLU A 13 1.87 7.39 14.47
C GLU A 13 0.53 7.96 13.96
N GLY A 14 0.25 7.84 12.66
CA GLY A 14 -1.01 8.19 12.02
C GLY A 14 -1.32 7.27 10.82
N PRO A 15 -2.44 7.50 10.11
CA PRO A 15 -2.75 6.76 8.89
C PRO A 15 -1.71 7.03 7.81
N VAL A 16 -1.28 5.97 7.12
CA VAL A 16 -0.38 6.04 5.96
C VAL A 16 -1.19 5.72 4.73
N GLU A 17 -1.22 6.65 3.78
CA GLU A 17 -2.01 6.54 2.56
C GLU A 17 -1.12 6.41 1.32
N LEU A 18 -1.58 5.65 0.33
CA LEU A 18 -0.99 5.55 -0.99
C LEU A 18 -1.91 6.25 -1.99
N LEU A 19 -1.34 7.18 -2.78
CA LEU A 19 -2.07 7.81 -3.86
C LEU A 19 -2.37 6.77 -4.96
N SER A 20 -3.60 6.70 -5.43
CA SER A 20 -4.04 5.71 -6.41
C SER A 20 -3.29 5.78 -7.75
N ASN A 21 -2.80 6.97 -8.12
CA ASN A 21 -1.95 7.15 -9.31
C ASN A 21 -0.50 6.68 -9.12
N MET A 22 -0.07 6.42 -7.89
CA MET A 22 1.27 5.91 -7.56
C MET A 22 1.26 4.38 -7.40
N SER A 23 0.10 3.76 -7.15
CA SER A 23 -0.01 2.32 -6.88
C SER A 23 0.20 1.43 -8.09
N ASN A 24 -0.03 1.94 -9.30
CA ASN A 24 0.17 1.21 -10.56
C ASN A 24 1.63 1.24 -11.06
N ARG A 25 2.54 1.84 -10.29
CA ARG A 25 3.97 1.84 -10.61
C ARG A 25 4.68 0.63 -9.99
N HIS A 26 5.86 0.33 -10.51
CA HIS A 26 6.69 -0.73 -9.94
C HIS A 26 7.05 -0.41 -8.48
N GLY A 27 6.69 -1.32 -7.58
CA GLY A 27 6.93 -1.22 -6.14
C GLY A 27 7.64 -2.45 -5.60
N LEU A 28 8.20 -2.33 -4.40
CA LEU A 28 8.91 -3.40 -3.70
C LEU A 28 8.28 -3.66 -2.34
N ILE A 29 7.84 -4.89 -2.09
CA ILE A 29 7.44 -5.38 -0.77
C ILE A 29 8.45 -6.44 -0.33
N ALA A 30 9.24 -6.14 0.71
CA ALA A 30 10.31 -6.99 1.21
C ALA A 30 10.19 -7.25 2.72
N GLY A 31 10.86 -8.29 3.22
CA GLY A 31 10.77 -8.76 4.61
C GLY A 31 11.09 -10.25 4.75
N ALA A 32 11.27 -10.74 5.98
CA ALA A 32 11.54 -12.16 6.26
C ALA A 32 10.32 -13.06 5.99
N THR A 33 10.49 -14.38 6.05
CA THR A 33 9.36 -15.32 5.95
C THR A 33 8.41 -15.11 7.12
N GLY A 34 7.10 -15.15 6.87
CA GLY A 34 6.08 -14.95 7.90
C GLY A 34 5.75 -13.48 8.24
N THR A 35 6.42 -12.49 7.64
CA THR A 35 6.16 -11.06 7.93
C THR A 35 5.02 -10.45 7.11
N GLY A 36 4.15 -11.28 6.53
CA GLY A 36 2.93 -10.81 5.89
C GLY A 36 3.03 -10.27 4.45
N LYS A 37 4.19 -10.36 3.76
CA LYS A 37 4.34 -9.87 2.36
C LYS A 37 3.20 -10.30 1.41
N THR A 38 2.81 -11.57 1.45
CA THR A 38 1.73 -12.12 0.60
C THR A 38 0.36 -11.57 0.97
N ILE A 39 0.07 -11.40 2.26
CA ILE A 39 -1.24 -10.88 2.69
C ILE A 39 -1.32 -9.36 2.47
N THR A 40 -0.21 -8.63 2.63
CA THR A 40 -0.13 -7.22 2.25
C THR A 40 -0.46 -7.03 0.77
N LEU A 41 0.14 -7.83 -0.13
CA LEU A 41 -0.17 -7.73 -1.57
C LEU A 41 -1.63 -8.11 -1.88
N LYS A 42 -2.19 -9.10 -1.16
CA LYS A 42 -3.60 -9.48 -1.31
C LYS A 42 -4.54 -8.32 -0.95
N VAL A 43 -4.34 -7.71 0.22
CA VAL A 43 -5.16 -6.57 0.69
C VAL A 43 -5.01 -5.35 -0.23
N MET A 44 -3.84 -5.13 -0.83
CA MET A 44 -3.67 -4.06 -1.83
C MET A 44 -4.40 -4.32 -3.15
N ALA A 45 -4.77 -5.56 -3.45
CA ALA A 45 -5.41 -5.96 -4.70
C ALA A 45 -6.94 -6.16 -4.58
N GLU A 46 -7.46 -6.25 -3.35
CA GLU A 46 -8.90 -6.25 -3.03
C GLU A 46 -9.52 -4.86 -3.27
#